data_AF-A0A7U9SRJ5-F1
#
_entry.id   AF-A0A7U9SRJ5-F1
#
_cell.length_a   1.000
_cell.length_b   1.000
_cell.length_c   1.000
_cell.angle_alpha   90.00
_cell.angle_beta   90.00
_cell.angle_gamma   90.00
#
_symmetry.space_group_name_H-M   'P 1'
#
loop_
_entity.id
_entity.type
_entity.pdbx_description
1 polymer ?
#
loop_
_entity_poly.entity_id
_entity_poly.type
_entity_poly.pdbx_seq_one_letter_code
_entity_poly.pdbx_strand_id
1 'polypeptide(L)'
;MAKRDDRIITSVYLTKEMCSQVDKMADREHISRNVSIPPKVSVSKVIGWIKGKSALMIFDRHPEYREKYNRHFWARGYYCETVGNVNGETIKRYIGEQYERDRIVVVKLFCNICG
;
A
#
# COMPACT_ATOMS: atom_id res chain seq x y z
N MET A 1 20.43 5.38 -19.15
CA MET A 1 20.92 4.96 -17.82
C MET A 1 20.36 5.89 -16.76
N ALA A 2 19.32 5.44 -16.05
CA ALA A 2 18.92 5.88 -14.72
C ALA A 2 17.93 4.81 -14.21
N LYS A 3 18.45 3.73 -13.62
CA LYS A 3 17.61 2.80 -12.85
C LYS A 3 17.25 3.51 -11.54
N ARG A 4 16.37 4.50 -11.64
CA ARG A 4 15.82 5.22 -10.50
C ARG A 4 14.95 4.20 -9.78
N ASP A 5 15.39 3.75 -8.61
CA ASP A 5 14.79 2.66 -7.83
C ASP A 5 13.25 2.69 -7.91
N ASP A 6 12.67 1.81 -8.74
CA ASP A 6 11.22 1.79 -9.05
C ASP A 6 10.37 1.63 -7.78
N ARG A 7 11.00 1.13 -6.71
CA ARG A 7 10.48 1.04 -5.35
C ARG A 7 10.10 2.41 -4.78
N ILE A 8 10.95 3.42 -4.96
CA ILE A 8 10.74 4.77 -4.38
C ILE A 8 9.66 5.53 -5.14
N ILE A 9 9.64 5.41 -6.48
CA ILE A 9 8.66 6.11 -7.31
C ILE A 9 7.26 5.58 -6.97
N THR A 10 7.06 4.26 -7.08
CA THR A 10 5.77 3.60 -6.78
C THR A 10 5.29 3.92 -5.36
N SER A 11 6.21 3.93 -4.39
CA SER A 11 5.85 4.17 -2.99
C SER A 11 5.41 5.62 -2.72
N VAL A 12 6.07 6.61 -3.33
CA VAL A 12 5.70 8.04 -3.20
C VAL A 12 4.34 8.33 -3.83
N TYR A 13 4.05 7.78 -5.02
CA TYR A 13 2.74 7.96 -5.67
C TYR A 13 1.61 7.40 -4.81
N LEU A 14 1.77 6.18 -4.28
CA LEU A 14 0.76 5.55 -3.43
C LEU A 14 0.49 6.33 -2.14
N THR A 15 1.53 6.88 -1.50
CA THR A 15 1.35 7.71 -0.29
C THR A 15 0.59 8.99 -0.58
N LYS A 16 0.88 9.68 -1.69
CA LYS A 16 0.18 10.92 -2.07
C LYS A 16 -1.30 10.66 -2.35
N GLU A 17 -1.62 9.57 -3.04
CA GLU A 17 -3.00 9.20 -3.32
C GLU A 17 -3.78 8.84 -2.06
N MET A 18 -3.17 8.09 -1.12
CA MET A 18 -3.83 7.77 0.15
C MET A 18 -4.15 9.03 0.95
N CYS A 19 -3.23 10.00 1.03
CA CYS A 19 -3.52 11.28 1.68
C CYS A 19 -4.64 12.04 0.97
N SER A 20 -4.65 12.09 -0.37
CA SER A 20 -5.73 12.75 -1.12
C SER A 20 -7.09 12.08 -0.90
N GLN A 21 -7.13 10.78 -0.59
CA GLN A 21 -8.38 10.11 -0.24
C GLN A 21 -8.87 10.54 1.15
N VAL A 22 -7.98 10.74 2.13
CA VAL A 22 -8.34 11.24 3.46
C VAL A 22 -9.06 12.58 3.39
N ASP A 23 -8.58 13.50 2.56
CA ASP A 23 -9.24 14.82 2.37
C ASP A 23 -10.69 14.70 1.86
N LYS A 24 -11.02 13.59 1.20
CA LYS A 24 -12.35 13.32 0.61
C LYS A 24 -13.23 12.45 1.51
N MET A 25 -12.76 12.08 2.69
CA MET A 25 -13.51 11.23 3.63
C MET A 25 -14.41 12.09 4.50
N ALA A 26 -15.70 12.12 4.16
CA ALA A 26 -16.74 12.63 5.07
C ALA A 26 -17.18 11.56 6.10
N ASP A 27 -17.20 10.27 5.72
CA ASP A 27 -17.82 9.19 6.53
C ASP A 27 -17.12 7.81 6.43
N ARG A 28 -15.89 7.73 5.91
CA ARG A 28 -15.21 6.43 5.77
C ARG A 28 -14.25 6.15 6.93
N GLU A 29 -14.41 5.02 7.59
CA GLU A 29 -13.49 4.54 8.64
C GLU A 29 -12.28 3.76 8.09
N HIS A 30 -12.26 3.49 6.78
CA HIS A 30 -11.20 2.72 6.13
C HIS A 30 -10.87 3.23 4.73
N ILE A 31 -9.60 3.08 4.33
CA ILE A 31 -9.10 3.31 2.97
C ILE A 31 -8.75 1.98 2.33
N SER A 32 -9.18 1.77 1.09
CA SER A 32 -8.78 0.61 0.29
C SER A 32 -7.96 0.98 -0.95
N ARG A 33 -6.91 0.20 -1.25
CA ARG A 33 -6.03 0.44 -2.40
C ARG A 33 -5.41 -0.83 -2.95
N ASN A 34 -5.29 -0.93 -4.26
CA ASN A 34 -4.51 -1.97 -4.92
C ASN A 34 -3.05 -1.52 -5.02
N VAL A 35 -2.12 -2.37 -4.55
CA VAL A 35 -0.68 -2.10 -4.55
C VAL A 35 0.06 -3.27 -5.17
N SER A 36 0.94 -2.94 -6.10
CA SER A 36 1.81 -3.91 -6.76
C SER A 36 3.09 -4.08 -5.94
N ILE A 37 3.29 -5.26 -5.34
CA ILE A 37 4.42 -5.59 -4.46
C ILE A 37 5.31 -6.66 -5.12
N PRO A 38 6.61 -6.41 -5.31
CA PRO A 38 7.52 -7.45 -5.77
C PRO A 38 7.55 -8.63 -4.79
N PRO A 39 7.59 -9.89 -5.26
CA PRO A 39 7.47 -11.08 -4.40
C PRO A 39 8.64 -11.22 -3.40
N LYS A 40 9.78 -10.58 -3.71
CA LYS A 40 10.96 -10.52 -2.83
C LYS A 40 10.79 -9.56 -1.64
N VAL A 41 9.73 -8.75 -1.63
CA VAL A 41 9.46 -7.74 -0.61
C VAL A 41 8.26 -8.18 0.23
N SER A 42 8.44 -8.18 1.55
CA SER A 42 7.34 -8.49 2.47
C SER A 42 6.21 -7.46 2.36
N VAL A 43 4.97 -7.95 2.25
CA VAL A 43 3.75 -7.12 2.28
C VAL A 43 3.73 -6.27 3.54
N SER A 44 3.99 -6.85 4.72
CA SER A 44 3.94 -6.11 5.99
C SER A 44 4.91 -4.93 6.03
N LYS A 45 6.09 -5.08 5.41
CA LYS A 45 7.08 -4.00 5.29
C LYS A 45 6.58 -2.86 4.43
N VAL A 46 5.94 -3.18 3.30
CA VAL A 46 5.33 -2.16 2.42
C VAL A 46 4.21 -1.43 3.14
N ILE A 47 3.33 -2.15 3.85
CA ILE A 47 2.21 -1.55 4.59
C ILE A 47 2.67 -0.66 5.72
N GLY A 48 3.63 -1.12 6.52
CA GLY A 48 4.20 -0.31 7.60
C GLY A 48 4.77 1.00 7.07
N TRP A 49 5.47 0.95 5.93
CA TRP A 49 6.01 2.14 5.28
C TRP A 49 4.90 3.07 4.76
N ILE A 50 3.89 2.53 4.07
CA ILE A 50 2.77 3.31 3.52
C ILE A 50 2.00 4.00 4.65
N LYS A 51 1.61 3.26 5.70
CA LYS A 51 0.88 3.79 6.85
C LYS A 51 1.70 4.86 7.59
N GLY A 52 2.99 4.61 7.81
CA GLY A 52 3.88 5.55 8.48
C GLY A 52 4.05 6.86 7.71
N LYS A 53 4.37 6.79 6.41
CA LYS A 53 4.55 7.99 5.58
C LYS A 53 3.26 8.77 5.35
N SER A 54 2.15 8.09 5.08
CA SER A 54 0.86 8.76 4.92
C SER A 54 0.41 9.43 6.22
N ALA A 55 0.58 8.81 7.40
CA ALA A 55 0.24 9.44 8.67
C ALA A 55 1.01 10.75 8.91
N LEU A 56 2.31 10.78 8.59
CA LEU A 56 3.11 12.02 8.69
C LEU A 56 2.56 13.13 7.77
N MET A 57 2.25 12.79 6.52
CA MET A 57 1.71 13.74 5.55
C MET A 57 0.30 14.21 5.93
N ILE A 58 -0.53 13.32 6.47
CA ILE A 58 -1.89 13.66 6.94
C ILE A 58 -1.79 14.61 8.11
N PHE A 59 -0.93 14.34 9.09
CA PHE A 59 -0.75 15.25 10.22
C PHE A 59 -0.13 16.60 9.81
N ASP A 60 0.70 16.63 8.78
CA ASP A 60 1.24 17.88 8.23
C ASP A 60 0.13 18.74 7.59
N ARG A 61 -0.77 18.11 6.83
CA ARG A 61 -1.91 18.78 6.16
C ARG A 61 -3.08 19.10 7.09
N HIS A 62 -3.35 18.20 8.03
CA HIS A 62 -4.45 18.24 9.00
C HIS A 62 -3.90 18.14 10.43
N PRO A 63 -3.29 19.22 10.96
CA PRO A 63 -2.75 19.22 12.32
C PRO A 63 -3.79 18.87 13.39
N GLU A 64 -5.07 19.18 13.16
CA GLU A 64 -6.21 18.86 14.02
C GLU A 64 -6.35 17.35 14.28
N TYR A 65 -5.91 16.51 13.34
CA TYR A 65 -5.94 15.06 13.50
C TYR A 65 -4.86 14.54 14.46
N ARG A 66 -3.79 15.30 14.75
CA ARG A 66 -2.76 14.86 15.70
C ARG A 66 -3.33 14.67 17.10
N GLU A 67 -4.16 15.62 17.54
CA GLU A 67 -4.76 15.60 18.86
C GLU A 67 -5.95 14.65 18.91
N LYS A 68 -6.84 14.72 17.90
CA LYS A 68 -8.00 13.83 17.78
C LYS A 68 -7.64 12.34 17.86
N TYR A 69 -6.54 11.95 17.22
CA TYR A 69 -6.13 10.54 17.14
C TYR A 69 -4.92 10.19 18.01
N ASN A 70 -4.56 11.04 18.99
CA ASN A 70 -3.41 10.85 19.87
C ASN A 70 -2.13 10.43 19.11
N ARG A 71 -1.84 11.10 17.99
CA ARG A 71 -0.70 10.84 17.09
C ARG A 71 -0.70 9.46 16.42
N HIS A 72 -1.78 8.70 16.51
CA HIS A 72 -1.97 7.41 15.84
C HIS A 72 -3.07 7.50 14.79
N PHE A 73 -2.73 7.84 13.54
CA PHE A 73 -3.77 8.00 12.50
C PHE A 73 -4.37 6.67 12.04
N TRP A 74 -3.56 5.62 11.89
CA TRP A 74 -4.00 4.31 11.43
C TRP A 74 -4.12 3.31 12.58
N ALA A 75 -5.14 2.46 12.55
CA ALA A 75 -5.22 1.28 13.41
C ALA A 75 -4.00 0.37 13.20
N ARG A 76 -3.63 -0.46 14.18
CA ARG A 76 -2.47 -1.37 14.02
C ARG A 76 -2.66 -2.38 12.89
N GLY A 77 -3.87 -2.94 12.78
CA GLY A 77 -4.22 -3.94 11.78
C GLY A 77 -4.25 -3.41 10.35
N TYR A 78 -4.18 -4.33 9.40
CA TYR A 78 -4.54 -4.12 7.99
C TYR A 78 -5.08 -5.44 7.47
N TYR A 79 -5.97 -5.37 6.48
CA TYR A 79 -6.39 -6.55 5.71
C TYR A 79 -5.77 -6.48 4.33
N CYS A 80 -5.32 -7.63 3.83
CA CYS A 80 -4.75 -7.74 2.51
C CYS A 80 -5.23 -9.01 1.80
N GLU A 81 -5.59 -8.88 0.53
CA GLU A 81 -5.92 -9.99 -0.35
C GLU A 81 -5.14 -9.90 -1.66
N THR A 82 -4.66 -11.03 -2.16
CA THR A 82 -4.02 -11.08 -3.48
C THR A 82 -5.08 -10.93 -4.56
N VAL A 83 -4.89 -9.97 -5.46
CA VAL A 83 -5.72 -9.78 -6.63
C VAL A 83 -5.12 -10.62 -7.75
N GLY A 84 -5.67 -11.81 -7.99
CA GLY A 84 -5.14 -12.71 -9.01
C GLY A 84 -6.15 -13.73 -9.53
N ASN A 85 -6.38 -13.71 -10.85
CA ASN A 85 -6.99 -14.82 -11.59
C ASN A 85 -5.87 -15.78 -12.00
N VAL A 86 -5.54 -16.77 -11.17
CA VAL A 86 -4.40 -17.67 -11.43
C VAL A 86 -4.89 -18.93 -12.14
N ASN A 87 -4.93 -18.93 -13.47
CA ASN A 87 -5.26 -20.12 -14.27
C ASN A 87 -4.10 -21.14 -14.25
N GLY A 88 -4.42 -22.44 -14.31
CA GLY A 88 -3.44 -23.54 -14.26
C GLY A 88 -2.36 -23.50 -15.36
N GLU A 89 -2.66 -22.95 -16.53
CA GLU A 89 -1.66 -22.69 -17.59
C GLU A 89 -0.60 -21.66 -17.18
N THR A 90 -0.97 -20.66 -16.37
CA THR A 90 -0.06 -19.61 -15.90
C THR A 90 0.94 -20.16 -14.86
N ILE A 91 0.57 -21.25 -14.18
CA ILE A 91 1.42 -22.01 -13.25
C ILE A 91 2.38 -22.92 -14.03
N LYS A 92 1.91 -23.62 -15.08
CA LYS A 92 2.79 -24.45 -15.93
C LYS A 92 3.85 -23.60 -16.64
N ARG A 93 3.47 -22.44 -17.18
CA ARG A 93 4.42 -21.47 -17.76
C ARG A 93 5.37 -20.87 -16.71
N TYR A 94 4.92 -20.73 -15.46
CA TYR A 94 5.74 -20.25 -14.33
C TYR A 94 6.91 -21.19 -13.99
N ILE A 95 6.71 -22.51 -14.08
CA ILE A 95 7.78 -23.48 -13.79
C ILE A 95 8.88 -23.44 -14.87
N GLY A 96 8.53 -23.10 -16.13
CA GLY A 96 9.48 -23.07 -17.24
C GLY A 96 10.31 -21.79 -17.40
N GLU A 97 9.83 -20.64 -16.88
CA GLU A 97 10.40 -19.31 -17.17
C GLU A 97 11.08 -18.64 -15.97
N GLN A 98 11.57 -19.43 -15.00
CA GLN A 98 11.98 -19.00 -13.66
C GLN A 98 13.12 -17.95 -13.56
N TYR A 99 13.55 -17.29 -14.65
CA TYR A 99 14.65 -16.31 -14.60
C TYR A 99 14.39 -14.87 -15.08
N GLU A 100 13.21 -14.48 -15.61
CA GLU A 100 13.11 -13.11 -16.17
C GLU A 100 12.05 -12.15 -15.66
N ARG A 101 10.98 -12.55 -14.96
CA ARG A 101 9.96 -11.57 -14.51
C ARG A 101 9.45 -11.85 -13.11
N ASP A 102 10.04 -11.12 -12.17
CA ASP A 102 9.53 -10.80 -10.83
C ASP A 102 8.06 -10.34 -10.93
N ARG A 103 7.11 -11.29 -11.00
CA ARG A 103 5.68 -11.01 -11.15
C ARG A 103 5.22 -10.20 -9.95
N ILE A 104 4.93 -8.94 -10.19
CA ILE A 104 4.49 -8.02 -9.15
C ILE A 104 3.12 -8.52 -8.65
N VAL A 105 3.02 -8.79 -7.35
CA VAL A 105 1.77 -9.24 -6.73
C VAL A 105 0.92 -8.02 -6.49
N VAL A 106 -0.21 -7.93 -7.18
CA VAL A 106 -1.21 -6.90 -6.86
C VAL A 106 -1.96 -7.34 -5.62
N VAL A 107 -1.92 -6.54 -4.57
CA VAL A 107 -2.58 -6.79 -3.30
C VAL A 107 -3.59 -5.68 -3.07
N LYS A 108 -4.85 -6.04 -2.79
CA LYS A 108 -5.83 -5.08 -2.30
C LYS A 108 -5.65 -4.94 -0.80
N LEU A 109 -5.46 -3.72 -0.36
CA LEU A 109 -5.13 -3.37 1.01
C LEU A 109 -6.27 -2.56 1.60
N PHE A 110 -6.58 -2.83 2.85
CA PHE A 110 -7.53 -2.08 3.64
C PHE A 110 -6.84 -1.61 4.92
N CYS A 111 -6.80 -0.29 5.11
CA CYS A 111 -6.24 0.36 6.29
C CYS A 111 -7.36 1.11 7.01
N ASN A 112 -7.58 0.76 8.28
CA ASN A 112 -8.57 1.42 9.13
C ASN A 112 -7.95 2.64 9.80
N ILE A 113 -8.72 3.71 9.91
CA ILE A 113 -8.37 4.89 10.69
C ILE A 113 -8.50 4.53 12.18
N CYS A 114 -7.63 5.07 13.03
CA CYS A 114 -7.78 4.91 14.48
C CYS A 114 -9.04 5.67 14.90
N GLY A 115 -9.98 5.02 15.57
CA GLY A 115 -11.19 5.63 16.15
C GLY A 115 -11.09 5.64 17.66
#